data_AF-A0A8C9IJF1-F1
#
_entry.id   AF-A0A8C9IJF1-F1
#
_cell.length_a   1.000
_cell.length_b   1.000
_cell.length_c   1.000
_cell.angle_alpha   90.00
_cell.angle_beta   90.00
_cell.angle_gamma   90.00
#
_symmetry.space_group_name_H-M   'P 1'
#
loop_
_entity.id
_entity.type
_entity.pdbx_description
1 polymer ?
#
loop_
_entity_poly.entity_id
_entity_poly.type
_entity_poly.pdbx_seq_one_letter_code
_entity_poly.pdbx_strand_id
1 'polypeptide(L)'
;MDWGLALLLAGLLGLLLAFPDQLTVSPAALVPGDPEVACTAHKVTPVDPNALSFSLLLGDQELEGAQALGPEVEEEEEPQEEEDVLFRVTERWRLPTLATPVLPALYCQATMRLPGLELSHRQAIPASKPAGDRLPAALWASSAVLGLLLLALLTYHLWKRCQHLAEDSAHPPASLRLLPQVSTWAGLRGTDQVGSSPS
;
A
#
# COMPACT_ATOMS: atom_id res chain seq x y z
N MET A 1 29.68 39.00 -6.44
CA MET A 1 29.79 38.09 -5.27
C MET A 1 30.42 36.80 -5.74
N ASP A 2 31.20 36.15 -4.87
CA ASP A 2 31.93 34.93 -5.19
C ASP A 2 31.03 33.70 -5.02
N TRP A 3 30.67 33.06 -6.13
CA TRP A 3 29.85 31.85 -6.14
C TRP A 3 30.60 30.63 -5.59
N GLY A 4 31.94 30.60 -5.68
CA GLY A 4 32.77 29.55 -5.10
C GLY A 4 32.72 29.58 -3.57
N LEU A 5 32.78 30.77 -2.98
CA LEU A 5 32.60 30.93 -1.54
C LEU A 5 31.19 30.50 -1.08
N ALA A 6 30.15 30.82 -1.86
CA ALA A 6 28.78 30.42 -1.56
C ALA A 6 28.58 28.89 -1.61
N LEU A 7 29.19 28.21 -2.59
CA LEU A 7 29.14 26.75 -2.70
C LEU A 7 29.97 26.06 -1.60
N LEU A 8 31.13 26.60 -1.23
CA LEU A 8 31.92 26.11 -0.10
C LEU A 8 31.16 26.25 1.23
N LEU A 9 30.52 27.40 1.46
CA LEU A 9 29.68 27.61 2.65
C LEU A 9 28.46 26.69 2.66
N ALA A 10 27.79 26.46 1.53
CA ALA A 10 26.67 25.53 1.44
C ALA A 10 27.09 24.07 1.70
N GLY A 11 28.25 23.65 1.19
CA GLY A 11 28.83 22.33 1.48
C GLY A 11 29.23 22.17 2.95
N LEU A 12 29.85 23.17 3.56
CA LEU A 12 30.22 23.16 4.97
C LEU A 12 28.99 23.15 5.88
N LEU A 13 27.93 23.89 5.51
CA LEU A 13 26.67 23.94 6.24
C LEU A 13 25.92 22.61 6.17
N GLY A 14 26.04 21.86 5.07
CA GLY A 14 25.48 20.51 4.92
C GLY A 14 26.26 19.40 5.63
N LEU A 15 27.49 19.68 6.10
CA LEU A 15 28.24 18.80 7.01
C LEU A 15 27.87 19.08 8.47
N LEU A 16 27.77 20.37 8.84
CA LEU A 16 27.49 20.80 10.21
C LEU A 16 26.03 20.65 10.66
N LEU A 17 25.10 20.31 9.75
CA LEU A 17 23.67 20.21 10.01
C LEU A 17 23.11 18.91 9.43
N ALA A 18 22.51 18.09 10.28
CA ALA A 18 21.76 16.91 9.88
C ALA A 18 20.29 17.10 10.24
N PHE A 19 19.45 17.24 9.21
CA PHE A 19 17.99 17.26 9.36
C PHE A 19 17.45 15.82 9.30
N PRO A 20 16.49 15.41 10.15
CA PRO A 20 15.99 14.04 10.18
C PRO A 20 15.42 13.59 8.82
N ASP A 21 16.09 12.59 8.24
CA ASP A 21 15.59 11.82 7.10
C ASP A 21 14.47 10.86 7.52
N GLN A 22 14.46 10.44 8.79
CA GLN A 22 13.49 9.52 9.38
C GLN A 22 12.85 10.08 10.66
N LEU A 23 11.51 10.00 10.72
CA LEU A 23 10.73 10.12 11.96
C LEU A 23 10.09 8.77 12.31
N THR A 24 10.27 8.33 13.55
CA THR A 24 9.60 7.16 14.12
C THR A 24 8.54 7.62 15.12
N VAL A 25 7.36 7.00 15.13
CA VAL A 25 6.27 7.34 16.06
C VAL A 25 5.82 6.11 16.84
N SER A 26 5.59 6.28 18.15
CA SER A 26 5.09 5.26 19.05
C SER A 26 3.90 5.79 19.89
N PRO A 27 2.72 5.14 19.89
CA PRO A 27 2.38 3.97 19.07
C PRO A 27 2.27 4.31 17.58
N ALA A 28 2.57 3.33 16.72
CA ALA A 28 2.51 3.50 15.26
C ALA A 28 1.07 3.70 14.70
N ALA A 29 0.05 3.41 15.51
CA ALA A 29 -1.35 3.74 15.24
C ALA A 29 -2.09 3.91 16.57
N LEU A 30 -2.99 4.90 16.66
CA LEU A 30 -3.69 5.24 17.91
C LEU A 30 -4.98 4.44 18.09
N VAL A 31 -5.22 3.91 19.28
CA VAL A 31 -6.52 3.41 19.76
C VAL A 31 -7.21 4.45 20.64
N PRO A 32 -8.56 4.48 20.69
CA PRO A 32 -9.29 5.28 21.67
C PRO A 32 -8.85 4.89 23.10
N GLY A 33 -8.34 5.87 23.86
CA GLY A 33 -7.83 5.66 25.21
C GLY A 33 -6.31 5.59 25.34
N ASP A 34 -5.55 5.66 24.24
CA ASP A 34 -4.10 5.87 24.31
C ASP A 34 -3.81 7.19 25.06
N PRO A 35 -2.97 7.16 26.12
CA PRO A 35 -2.76 8.33 26.96
C PRO A 35 -1.69 9.27 26.41
N GLU A 36 -0.72 8.75 25.65
CA GLU A 36 0.49 9.46 25.24
C GLU A 36 0.94 9.01 23.84
N VAL A 37 1.68 9.88 23.14
CA VAL A 37 2.35 9.58 21.88
C VAL A 37 3.76 10.15 21.90
N ALA A 38 4.72 9.41 21.37
CA ALA A 38 6.12 9.78 21.26
C ALA A 38 6.52 9.88 19.77
N CYS A 39 7.30 10.89 19.43
CA CYS A 39 7.87 11.07 18.10
C CYS A 39 9.38 11.27 18.19
N THR A 40 10.11 10.38 17.53
CA THR A 40 11.58 10.33 17.53
C THR A 40 12.10 10.79 16.17
N ALA A 41 12.90 11.84 16.17
CA ALA A 41 13.74 12.21 15.04
C ALA A 41 15.11 11.51 15.17
N HIS A 42 15.57 10.95 14.06
CA HIS A 42 16.84 10.22 13.96
C HIS A 42 17.91 11.08 13.32
N LYS A 43 19.19 10.81 13.62
CA LYS A 43 20.34 11.40 12.94
C LYS A 43 20.31 12.94 12.88
N VAL A 44 20.00 13.60 13.99
CA VAL A 44 19.76 15.05 14.02
C VAL A 44 20.95 15.81 14.60
N THR A 45 21.31 16.94 13.98
CA THR A 45 22.08 18.02 14.62
C THR A 45 21.77 19.36 13.95
N PRO A 46 21.60 20.48 14.68
CA PRO A 46 21.66 20.63 16.13
C PRO A 46 20.36 20.24 16.84
N VAL A 47 20.46 20.02 18.16
CA VAL A 47 19.33 19.69 19.05
C VAL A 47 18.84 20.86 19.90
N ASP A 48 19.36 22.08 19.68
CA ASP A 48 18.92 23.28 20.40
C ASP A 48 17.42 23.57 20.14
N PRO A 49 16.60 23.87 21.16
CA PRO A 49 15.15 24.01 21.02
C PRO A 49 14.69 25.24 20.20
N ASN A 50 15.58 26.19 19.91
CA ASN A 50 15.30 27.29 18.98
C ASN A 50 15.58 26.87 17.53
N ALA A 51 16.45 25.88 17.33
CA ALA A 51 16.79 25.31 16.03
C ALA A 51 15.88 24.12 15.68
N LEU A 52 15.69 23.14 16.56
CA LEU A 52 14.82 21.98 16.36
C LEU A 52 13.57 22.07 17.23
N SER A 53 12.41 21.91 16.62
CA SER A 53 11.11 21.94 17.31
C SER A 53 10.21 20.82 16.83
N PHE A 54 9.35 20.33 17.73
CA PHE A 54 8.37 19.29 17.44
C PHE A 54 6.95 19.81 17.68
N SER A 55 6.02 19.37 16.84
CA SER A 55 4.60 19.70 16.96
C SER A 55 3.75 18.44 16.72
N LEU A 56 2.67 18.31 17.48
CA LEU A 56 1.66 17.28 17.29
C LEU A 56 0.43 17.95 16.66
N LEU A 57 0.08 17.53 15.45
CA LEU A 57 -0.91 18.19 14.61
C LEU A 57 -2.17 17.34 14.45
N LEU A 58 -3.31 18.03 14.42
CA LEU A 58 -4.60 17.53 13.93
C LEU A 58 -4.85 18.14 12.54
N GLY A 59 -4.62 17.36 11.49
CA GLY A 59 -4.58 17.89 10.12
C GLY A 59 -3.35 18.79 9.95
N ASP A 60 -3.57 20.10 9.85
CA ASP A 60 -2.54 21.12 9.67
C ASP A 60 -2.49 22.15 10.82
N GLN A 61 -3.24 21.92 11.92
CA GLN A 61 -3.22 22.75 13.13
C GLN A 61 -2.64 21.96 14.31
N GLU A 62 -1.98 22.63 15.25
CA GLU A 62 -1.52 21.99 16.48
C GLU A 62 -2.70 21.44 17.31
N LEU A 63 -2.50 20.27 17.92
CA LEU A 63 -3.52 19.58 18.69
C LEU A 63 -3.76 20.29 20.03
N GLU A 64 -4.88 21.01 20.12
CA GLU A 64 -5.31 21.69 21.34
C GLU A 64 -5.41 20.73 22.54
N GLY A 65 -4.77 21.09 23.66
CA GLY A 65 -4.77 20.30 24.89
C GLY A 65 -3.72 19.18 24.98
N ALA A 66 -2.91 18.96 23.93
CA ALA A 66 -1.74 18.09 24.02
C ALA A 66 -0.67 18.71 24.94
N GLN A 67 -0.15 17.93 25.89
CA GLN A 67 0.87 18.40 26.83
C GLN A 67 2.22 17.79 26.47
N ALA A 68 3.15 18.58 25.93
CA ALA A 68 4.54 18.16 25.73
C ALA A 68 5.18 17.81 27.09
N LEU A 69 5.93 16.71 27.13
CA LEU A 69 6.63 16.24 28.32
C LEU A 69 8.12 16.65 28.31
N GLY A 70 8.62 17.08 27.16
CA GLY A 70 9.98 17.56 26.94
C GLY A 70 10.79 16.60 26.06
N PRO A 71 11.75 17.12 25.27
CA PRO A 71 12.56 16.30 24.39
C PRO A 71 13.61 15.50 25.18
N GLU A 72 13.57 14.18 24.99
CA GLU A 72 14.63 13.25 25.39
C GLU A 72 15.70 13.22 24.29
N VAL A 73 16.97 13.46 24.64
CA VAL A 73 18.09 13.48 23.69
C VAL A 73 19.07 12.35 24.02
N GLU A 74 19.36 11.51 23.04
CA GLU A 74 20.33 10.41 23.11
C GLU A 74 21.36 10.55 21.97
N GLU A 75 22.62 10.23 22.22
CA GLU A 75 23.64 10.12 21.16
C GLU A 75 23.40 8.84 20.35
N GLU A 76 23.42 8.92 19.02
CA GLU A 76 23.20 7.78 18.13
C GLU A 76 24.56 7.18 17.73
N GLU A 77 24.97 6.09 18.38
CA GLU A 77 26.25 5.40 18.14
C GLU A 77 26.33 4.81 16.71
N GLU A 78 26.94 5.55 15.78
CA GLU A 78 27.37 5.04 14.47
C GLU A 78 28.70 4.26 14.63
N PRO A 79 28.87 3.07 14.02
CA PRO A 79 30.04 2.21 14.23
C PRO A 79 31.30 2.65 13.44
N GLN A 80 31.49 3.94 13.18
CA GLN A 80 32.65 4.51 12.49
C GLN A 80 33.22 5.68 13.30
N GLU A 81 34.51 5.60 13.67
CA GLU A 81 35.10 6.35 14.78
C GLU A 81 35.37 7.86 14.53
N GLU A 82 34.86 8.48 13.46
CA GLU A 82 35.28 9.85 13.08
C GLU A 82 34.25 10.73 12.32
N GLU A 83 32.94 10.41 12.33
CA GLU A 83 31.90 11.31 11.79
C GLU A 83 31.09 12.02 12.90
N ASP A 84 30.54 13.19 12.57
CA ASP A 84 29.94 14.15 13.51
C ASP A 84 28.90 13.50 14.45
N VAL A 85 28.90 13.88 15.74
CA VAL A 85 27.97 13.31 16.74
C VAL A 85 26.54 13.67 16.38
N LEU A 86 25.79 12.65 15.95
CA LEU A 86 24.37 12.75 15.63
C LEU A 86 23.51 12.31 16.81
N PHE A 87 22.33 12.91 16.93
CA PHE A 87 21.43 12.70 18.05
C PHE A 87 20.10 12.10 17.62
N ARG A 88 19.59 11.21 18.46
CA ARG A 88 18.18 10.79 18.50
C ARG A 88 17.44 11.74 19.45
N VAL A 89 16.40 12.40 18.97
CA VAL A 89 15.58 13.31 19.78
C VAL A 89 14.14 12.83 19.80
N THR A 90 13.60 12.54 20.99
CA THR A 90 12.22 12.06 21.17
C THR A 90 11.40 13.07 21.96
N GLU A 91 10.42 13.71 21.31
CA GLU A 91 9.39 14.50 22.01
C GLU A 91 8.20 13.59 22.35
N ARG A 92 7.59 13.79 23.52
CA ARG A 92 6.41 13.04 23.97
C ARG A 92 5.29 14.00 24.31
N TRP A 93 4.05 13.64 23.94
CA TRP A 93 2.87 14.38 24.36
C TRP A 93 1.89 13.48 25.09
N ARG A 94 1.34 13.98 26.19
CA ARG A 94 0.09 13.44 26.75
C ARG A 94 -1.08 13.94 25.91
N LEU A 95 -1.90 13.00 25.46
CA LEU A 95 -3.03 13.26 24.58
C LEU A 95 -4.22 13.82 25.38
N PRO A 96 -4.96 14.80 24.82
CA PRO A 96 -6.23 15.23 25.38
C PRO A 96 -7.30 14.15 25.16
N THR A 97 -8.44 14.26 25.83
CA THR A 97 -9.60 13.39 25.59
C THR A 97 -10.21 13.67 24.20
N LEU A 98 -9.81 12.90 23.19
CA LEU A 98 -10.30 13.03 21.81
C LEU A 98 -11.77 12.59 21.72
N ALA A 99 -12.68 13.55 21.57
CA ALA A 99 -14.12 13.38 21.79
C ALA A 99 -14.94 12.78 20.61
N THR A 100 -14.31 12.15 19.62
CA THR A 100 -14.97 11.76 18.35
C THR A 100 -14.90 10.27 18.04
N PRO A 101 -16.02 9.63 17.58
CA PRO A 101 -16.08 8.19 17.30
C PRO A 101 -15.33 7.76 16.04
N VAL A 102 -14.96 8.72 15.18
CA VAL A 102 -13.98 8.54 14.11
C VAL A 102 -12.81 9.42 14.48
N LEU A 103 -11.70 8.81 14.91
CA LEU A 103 -10.47 9.54 15.20
C LEU A 103 -9.84 9.97 13.85
N PRO A 104 -9.70 11.28 13.58
CA PRO A 104 -8.86 11.75 12.47
C PRO A 104 -7.40 11.35 12.72
N ALA A 105 -6.62 11.19 11.65
CA ALA A 105 -5.19 10.94 11.78
C ALA A 105 -4.50 12.16 12.40
N LEU A 106 -3.68 11.92 13.42
CA LEU A 106 -2.74 12.92 13.92
C LEU A 106 -1.47 12.88 13.06
N TYR A 107 -0.63 13.90 13.18
CA TYR A 107 0.68 13.95 12.56
C TYR A 107 1.70 14.44 13.57
N CYS A 108 2.85 13.77 13.66
CA CYS A 108 4.03 14.41 14.22
C CYS A 108 4.67 15.25 13.12
N GLN A 109 5.11 16.46 13.45
CA GLN A 109 5.97 17.25 12.58
C GLN A 109 7.20 17.73 13.35
N ALA A 110 8.39 17.39 12.83
CA ALA A 110 9.67 17.94 13.26
C ALA A 110 10.04 19.09 12.32
N THR A 111 10.37 20.24 12.87
CA THR A 111 10.69 21.46 12.12
C THR A 111 12.02 22.04 12.60
N MET A 112 12.97 22.18 11.67
CA MET A 112 14.28 22.76 11.92
C MET A 112 14.37 24.16 11.31
N ARG A 113 14.67 25.15 12.16
CA ARG A 113 14.81 26.57 11.85
C ARG A 113 16.28 26.96 11.91
N LEU A 114 16.77 27.53 10.83
CA LEU A 114 18.15 27.91 10.62
C LEU A 114 18.19 29.35 10.06
N PRO A 115 19.33 30.05 10.08
CA PRO A 115 19.44 31.39 9.53
C PRO A 115 19.06 31.45 8.04
N GLY A 116 17.81 31.85 7.76
CA GLY A 116 17.26 31.96 6.39
C GLY A 116 16.70 30.67 5.78
N LEU A 117 16.55 29.59 6.56
CA LEU A 117 16.03 28.30 6.08
C LEU A 117 15.11 27.65 7.13
N GLU A 118 13.98 27.10 6.70
CA GLU A 118 13.13 26.22 7.52
C GLU A 118 12.93 24.89 6.78
N LEU A 119 13.21 23.77 7.47
CA LEU A 119 13.02 22.41 6.99
C LEU A 119 11.96 21.72 7.86
N SER A 120 11.10 20.90 7.25
CA SER A 120 10.00 20.25 7.97
C SER A 120 9.76 18.82 7.46
N HIS A 121 9.61 17.88 8.39
CA HIS A 121 9.30 16.48 8.13
C HIS A 121 8.02 16.15 8.90
N ARG A 122 7.04 15.53 8.24
CA ARG A 122 5.74 15.20 8.84
C ARG A 122 5.42 13.72 8.69
N GLN A 123 5.25 13.04 9.83
CA GLN A 123 4.93 11.61 9.92
C GLN A 123 3.49 11.41 10.37
N ALA A 124 2.73 10.62 9.62
CA ALA A 124 1.33 10.33 9.92
C ALA A 124 1.20 9.32 11.06
N ILE A 125 0.21 9.57 11.93
CA ILE A 125 -0.17 8.75 13.08
C ILE A 125 -1.63 8.30 12.85
N PRO A 126 -1.84 7.20 12.11
CA PRO A 126 -3.18 6.76 11.76
C PRO A 126 -3.97 6.36 13.00
N ALA A 127 -5.25 6.69 13.04
CA ALA A 127 -6.16 5.98 13.92
C ALA A 127 -6.20 4.50 13.51
N SER A 128 -6.02 3.62 14.48
CA SER A 128 -6.34 2.20 14.30
C SER A 128 -7.81 2.10 13.88
N LYS A 129 -8.07 1.37 12.80
CA LYS A 129 -9.45 1.02 12.47
C LYS A 129 -9.94 0.05 13.55
N PRO A 130 -11.13 0.24 14.14
CA PRO A 130 -11.73 -0.83 14.92
C PRO A 130 -11.77 -2.09 14.04
N ALA A 131 -11.42 -3.23 14.62
CA ALA A 131 -11.31 -4.50 13.91
C ALA A 131 -12.68 -5.07 13.53
N GLY A 132 -13.44 -4.32 12.73
CA GLY A 132 -14.67 -4.77 12.08
C GLY A 132 -14.32 -5.83 11.05
N ASP A 133 -14.47 -7.08 11.46
CA ASP A 133 -14.60 -8.27 10.64
C ASP A 133 -13.72 -8.31 9.39
N ARG A 134 -12.47 -8.77 9.55
CA ARG A 134 -11.63 -9.22 8.41
C ARG A 134 -12.03 -10.62 7.89
N LEU A 135 -13.23 -11.07 8.24
CA LEU A 135 -13.87 -12.32 7.84
C LEU A 135 -14.38 -12.39 6.37
N PRO A 136 -14.78 -11.30 5.68
CA PRO A 136 -15.39 -11.39 4.34
C PRO A 136 -14.38 -11.49 3.19
N ALA A 137 -13.07 -11.59 3.44
CA ALA A 137 -12.09 -11.92 2.41
C ALA A 137 -11.81 -13.43 2.36
N ALA A 138 -11.57 -14.05 3.52
CA ALA A 138 -11.19 -15.45 3.63
C ALA A 138 -12.31 -16.42 3.20
N LEU A 139 -13.54 -16.17 3.64
CA LEU A 139 -14.68 -17.08 3.38
C LEU A 139 -15.03 -17.19 1.89
N TRP A 140 -14.89 -16.11 1.12
CA TRP A 140 -15.19 -16.09 -0.31
C TRP A 140 -14.11 -16.79 -1.13
N ALA A 141 -12.84 -16.64 -0.75
CA ALA A 141 -11.75 -17.41 -1.35
C ALA A 141 -11.92 -18.92 -1.12
N SER A 142 -12.26 -19.34 0.11
CA SER A 142 -12.56 -20.74 0.41
C SER A 142 -13.77 -21.27 -0.36
N SER A 143 -14.85 -20.49 -0.49
CA SER A 143 -16.05 -20.87 -1.23
C SER A 143 -15.78 -21.02 -2.74
N ALA A 144 -15.04 -20.09 -3.35
CA ALA A 144 -14.67 -20.13 -4.76
C ALA A 144 -13.79 -21.36 -5.09
N VAL A 145 -12.78 -21.65 -4.26
CA VAL A 145 -11.92 -22.83 -4.42
C VAL A 145 -12.72 -24.13 -4.29
N LEU A 146 -13.64 -24.21 -3.32
CA LEU A 146 -14.50 -25.39 -3.13
C LEU A 146 -15.44 -25.60 -4.33
N GLY A 147 -16.03 -24.52 -4.86
CA GLY A 147 -16.89 -24.56 -6.05
C GLY A 147 -16.16 -25.03 -7.30
N LEU A 148 -14.93 -24.56 -7.53
CA LEU A 148 -14.08 -25.00 -8.64
C LEU A 148 -13.67 -26.48 -8.51
N LEU A 149 -13.34 -26.94 -7.30
CA LEU A 149 -13.03 -28.35 -7.01
C LEU A 149 -14.22 -29.27 -7.28
N LEU A 150 -15.43 -28.87 -6.84
CA LEU A 150 -16.66 -29.62 -7.10
C LEU A 150 -17.01 -29.65 -8.60
N LEU A 151 -16.84 -28.53 -9.30
CA LEU A 151 -17.06 -28.46 -10.74
C LEU A 151 -16.09 -29.36 -11.51
N ALA A 152 -14.81 -29.38 -11.12
CA ALA A 152 -13.79 -30.25 -11.70
C ALA A 152 -14.06 -31.74 -11.44
N LEU A 153 -14.53 -32.10 -10.24
CA LEU A 153 -14.97 -33.48 -9.97
C LEU A 153 -16.18 -33.86 -10.82
N LEU A 154 -17.18 -32.99 -10.94
CA LEU A 154 -18.39 -33.24 -11.72
C LEU A 154 -18.07 -33.44 -13.21
N THR A 155 -17.26 -32.56 -13.81
CA THR A 155 -16.86 -32.70 -15.21
C THR A 155 -16.01 -33.95 -15.43
N TYR A 156 -15.09 -34.27 -14.52
CA TYR A 156 -14.31 -35.52 -14.57
C TYR A 156 -15.19 -36.77 -14.45
N HIS A 157 -16.16 -36.81 -13.53
CA HIS A 157 -17.07 -37.94 -13.38
C HIS A 157 -18.02 -38.10 -14.58
N LEU A 158 -18.50 -37.00 -15.16
CA LEU A 158 -19.30 -37.00 -16.39
C LEU A 158 -18.46 -37.51 -17.58
N TRP A 159 -17.26 -36.95 -17.78
CA TRP A 159 -16.31 -37.41 -18.80
C TRP A 159 -16.03 -38.90 -18.68
N LYS A 160 -15.71 -39.39 -17.48
CA LYS A 160 -15.42 -40.80 -17.24
C LYS A 160 -16.61 -41.72 -17.52
N ARG A 161 -17.84 -41.30 -17.18
CA ARG A 161 -19.06 -42.04 -17.56
C ARG A 161 -19.28 -42.04 -19.08
N CYS A 162 -19.03 -40.93 -19.76
CA CYS A 162 -19.11 -40.86 -21.22
C CYS A 162 -18.04 -41.72 -21.92
N GLN A 163 -16.83 -41.83 -21.37
CA GLN A 163 -15.82 -42.77 -21.86
C GLN A 163 -16.27 -44.23 -21.75
N HIS A 164 -16.81 -44.66 -20.61
CA HIS A 164 -17.33 -46.02 -20.47
C HIS A 164 -18.47 -46.33 -21.47
N LEU A 165 -19.36 -45.37 -21.75
CA LEU A 165 -20.40 -45.52 -22.78
C LEU A 165 -19.83 -45.56 -24.22
N ALA A 166 -18.72 -44.86 -24.47
CA ALA A 166 -18.03 -44.91 -25.76
C ALA A 166 -17.25 -46.22 -25.96
N GLU A 167 -16.67 -46.80 -24.89
CA GLU A 167 -15.96 -48.08 -24.93
C GLU A 167 -16.91 -49.27 -25.13
N ASP A 168 -18.10 -49.28 -24.51
CA ASP A 168 -19.15 -50.26 -24.83
C ASP A 168 -19.66 -50.12 -26.28
N SER A 169 -19.55 -48.93 -26.87
CA SER A 169 -19.89 -48.68 -28.29
C SER A 169 -18.79 -49.13 -29.26
N ALA A 170 -17.61 -49.55 -28.78
CA ALA A 170 -16.44 -49.87 -29.60
C ALA A 170 -16.39 -51.33 -30.09
N HIS A 171 -17.44 -52.14 -29.85
CA HIS A 171 -17.70 -53.37 -30.61
C HIS A 171 -18.77 -53.11 -31.68
N PRO A 172 -18.41 -53.00 -32.97
CA PRO A 172 -19.40 -52.78 -34.02
C PRO A 172 -20.20 -54.07 -34.28
N PRO A 173 -21.55 -54.07 -34.14
CA PRO A 173 -22.36 -55.07 -34.81
C PRO A 173 -22.20 -54.87 -36.33
N ALA A 174 -21.89 -55.95 -37.05
CA ALA A 174 -21.48 -55.90 -38.46
C ALA A 174 -22.63 -55.60 -39.47
N SER A 175 -23.65 -54.85 -39.07
CA SER A 175 -24.94 -54.75 -39.77
C SER A 175 -25.23 -53.41 -40.47
N LEU A 176 -24.48 -52.32 -40.21
CA LEU A 176 -24.70 -51.02 -40.86
C LEU A 176 -23.86 -50.81 -42.12
N ARG A 177 -23.89 -51.78 -43.04
CA ARG A 177 -23.22 -51.71 -44.35
C ARG A 177 -24.13 -51.37 -45.53
N LEU A 178 -25.39 -51.01 -45.28
CA LEU A 178 -26.41 -50.79 -46.30
C LEU A 178 -27.29 -49.56 -45.99
N LEU A 179 -27.10 -48.51 -46.83
CA LEU A 179 -28.06 -47.53 -47.36
C LEU A 179 -27.52 -46.07 -47.34
N PRO A 180 -27.96 -45.21 -48.29
CA PRO A 180 -27.02 -44.33 -49.01
C PRO A 180 -26.92 -42.90 -48.46
N GLN A 181 -25.82 -42.23 -48.85
CA GLN A 181 -25.68 -40.79 -48.72
C GLN A 181 -26.71 -40.04 -49.57
N VAL A 182 -27.49 -39.16 -48.94
CA VAL A 182 -28.28 -38.13 -49.63
C VAL A 182 -27.89 -36.77 -49.05
N SER A 183 -27.05 -36.05 -49.80
CA SER A 183 -26.63 -34.69 -49.49
C SER A 183 -27.63 -33.69 -50.04
N THR A 184 -28.50 -33.13 -49.19
CA THR A 184 -29.39 -32.03 -49.55
C THR A 184 -29.57 -31.10 -48.37
N TRP A 185 -29.09 -29.85 -48.49
CA TRP A 185 -29.67 -28.60 -47.97
C TRP A 185 -28.68 -27.44 -48.23
N ALA A 186 -28.76 -26.85 -49.42
CA ALA A 186 -28.13 -25.56 -49.74
C ALA A 186 -29.13 -24.74 -50.59
N GLY A 187 -29.92 -23.91 -49.92
CA GLY A 187 -31.05 -23.19 -50.52
C GLY A 187 -30.78 -21.70 -50.75
N LEU A 188 -30.59 -21.33 -52.02
CA LEU A 188 -31.09 -20.13 -52.71
C LEU A 188 -31.10 -18.75 -51.98
N ARG A 189 -30.23 -17.85 -52.46
CA ARG A 189 -30.46 -16.43 -52.88
C ARG A 189 -29.10 -15.84 -53.31
N GLY A 190 -28.93 -15.03 -54.36
CA GLY A 190 -29.85 -14.53 -55.38
C GLY A 190 -29.32 -13.18 -55.92
N THR A 191 -29.36 -12.98 -57.26
CA THR A 191 -28.96 -11.76 -58.02
C THR A 191 -27.45 -11.40 -57.95
N ASP A 192 -26.78 -10.83 -58.96
CA ASP A 192 -27.12 -10.32 -60.31
C ASP A 192 -26.13 -10.95 -61.38
N GLN A 193 -25.87 -10.50 -62.62
CA GLN A 193 -26.21 -9.29 -63.40
C GLN A 193 -26.14 -9.53 -64.94
N VAL A 194 -26.47 -8.47 -65.69
CA VAL A 194 -26.13 -8.08 -67.10
C VAL A 194 -24.85 -8.71 -67.68
N GLY A 195 -24.74 -9.03 -68.99
CA GLY A 195 -25.66 -8.86 -70.13
C GLY A 195 -24.90 -8.83 -71.48
N SER A 196 -25.55 -9.28 -72.57
CA SER A 196 -25.04 -9.26 -73.96
C SER A 196 -24.82 -7.81 -74.46
N SER A 197 -24.08 -7.46 -75.52
CA SER A 197 -23.50 -8.15 -76.70
C SER A 197 -22.34 -7.23 -77.25
N PRO A 198 -21.55 -7.51 -78.32
CA PRO A 198 -22.05 -7.72 -79.70
C PRO A 198 -21.21 -8.58 -80.68
N SER A 199 -21.87 -9.18 -81.68
CA SER A 199 -21.56 -9.16 -83.14
C SER A 199 -22.47 -10.14 -83.89
#